data_AF-A0A5S3V1X5-F1
#
_entry.id   AF-A0A5S3V1X5-F1
#
_cell.length_a   1.000
_cell.length_b   1.000
_cell.length_c   1.000
_cell.angle_alpha   90.00
_cell.angle_beta   90.00
_cell.angle_gamma   90.00
#
_symmetry.space_group_name_H-M   'P 1'
#
loop_
_entity.id
_entity.type
_entity.pdbx_description
1 polymer ?
#
loop_
_entity_poly.entity_id
_entity_poly.type
_entity_poly.pdbx_seq_one_letter_code
_entity_poly.pdbx_strand_id
1 'polypeptide(L)'
;MINFALLAASAYMLIFLNTSAYTEAILLSAVIVAGISNRKNINALHLSVVLFVIISVETCIQASQVLIPNSELANVWKNTIIYSTYLVFDAIALCAVIMRTAISRTLKPSEVSSIHITRSEILLISVYALFIIVNILALGENFIRNLEHLGLSESFASKYWAWDWVYYNYSTLKRVVIALQLFSILMLVREAREIRAQTA
;
A
#
# COMPACT_ATOMS: atom_id res chain seq x y z
N MET A 1 -2.20 -23.75 -11.88
CA MET A 1 -3.23 -22.74 -11.55
C MET A 1 -2.99 -22.26 -10.13
N ILE A 2 -2.77 -20.97 -9.88
CA ILE A 2 -2.99 -20.43 -8.52
C ILE A 2 -4.50 -20.33 -8.42
N ASN A 3 -5.13 -21.18 -7.59
CA ASN A 3 -6.57 -21.24 -7.49
C ASN A 3 -7.11 -19.88 -7.03
N PHE A 4 -8.10 -19.35 -7.74
CA PHE A 4 -8.84 -18.15 -7.32
C PHE A 4 -9.35 -18.29 -5.88
N ALA A 5 -9.68 -19.52 -5.46
CA ALA A 5 -10.00 -19.87 -4.08
C ALA A 5 -8.84 -19.61 -3.09
N LEU A 6 -7.58 -19.85 -3.47
CA LEU A 6 -6.42 -19.58 -2.63
C LEU A 6 -6.17 -18.07 -2.49
N LEU A 7 -6.48 -17.33 -3.56
CA LEU A 7 -6.40 -15.87 -3.65
C LEU A 7 -7.48 -15.20 -2.79
N ALA A 8 -8.73 -15.67 -2.93
CA ALA A 8 -9.85 -15.27 -2.10
C ALA A 8 -9.63 -15.67 -0.63
N ALA A 9 -9.07 -16.86 -0.36
CA ALA A 9 -8.72 -17.30 0.99
C ALA A 9 -7.59 -16.48 1.61
N SER A 10 -6.59 -16.08 0.82
CA SER A 10 -5.50 -15.21 1.29
C SER A 10 -5.99 -13.80 1.56
N ALA A 11 -6.82 -13.23 0.67
CA ALA A 11 -7.48 -11.95 0.89
C ALA A 11 -8.42 -12.00 2.11
N TYR A 12 -9.18 -13.08 2.28
CA TYR A 12 -10.03 -13.31 3.44
C TYR A 12 -9.20 -13.42 4.73
N MET A 13 -8.15 -14.24 4.73
CA MET A 13 -7.23 -14.36 5.86
C MET A 13 -6.59 -13.01 6.20
N LEU A 14 -6.19 -12.20 5.22
CA LEU A 14 -5.68 -10.85 5.45
C LEU A 14 -6.70 -9.89 6.07
N ILE A 15 -7.98 -10.02 5.73
CA ILE A 15 -9.05 -9.18 6.30
C ILE A 15 -9.35 -9.58 7.75
N PHE A 16 -9.25 -10.87 8.09
CA PHE A 16 -9.65 -11.41 9.40
C PHE A 16 -8.50 -11.71 10.37
N LEU A 17 -7.25 -11.81 9.90
CA LEU A 17 -6.08 -11.92 10.77
C LEU A 17 -5.80 -10.55 11.38
N ASN A 18 -6.12 -10.39 12.66
CA ASN A 18 -6.02 -9.13 13.40
C ASN A 18 -4.57 -8.78 13.82
N THR A 19 -3.59 -8.98 12.93
CA THR A 19 -2.18 -8.65 13.22
C THR A 19 -1.50 -8.09 11.97
N SER A 20 -0.96 -6.88 12.10
CA SER A 20 -0.28 -6.19 10.99
C SER A 20 0.93 -6.98 10.48
N ALA A 21 1.69 -7.58 11.40
CA ALA A 21 2.90 -8.33 11.09
C ALA A 21 2.68 -9.50 10.11
N TYR A 22 1.61 -10.30 10.29
CA TYR A 22 1.32 -11.40 9.36
C TYR A 22 0.90 -10.88 7.99
N THR A 23 0.15 -9.77 7.95
CA THR A 23 -0.29 -9.16 6.69
C THR A 23 0.89 -8.70 5.84
N GLU A 24 1.83 -8.00 6.47
CA GLU A 24 3.06 -7.52 5.83
C GLU A 24 3.97 -8.68 5.41
N ALA A 25 4.13 -9.69 6.25
CA ALA A 25 4.92 -10.88 5.93
C ALA A 25 4.35 -11.65 4.71
N ILE A 26 3.02 -11.75 4.60
CA ILE A 26 2.35 -12.35 3.44
C ILE A 26 2.61 -11.53 2.17
N LEU A 27 2.47 -10.20 2.25
CA LEU A 27 2.75 -9.32 1.12
C LEU A 27 4.20 -9.43 0.65
N LEU A 28 5.17 -9.34 1.56
CA LEU A 28 6.60 -9.48 1.25
C LEU A 28 6.90 -10.84 0.62
N SER A 29 6.34 -11.91 1.19
CA SER A 29 6.49 -13.26 0.64
C SER A 29 5.92 -13.37 -0.77
N ALA A 30 4.75 -12.79 -1.02
CA ALA A 30 4.13 -12.77 -2.36
C ALA A 30 4.99 -12.02 -3.37
N VAL A 31 5.57 -10.87 -2.99
CA VAL A 31 6.49 -10.10 -3.85
C VAL A 31 7.77 -10.88 -4.16
N ILE A 32 8.38 -11.52 -3.16
CA ILE A 32 9.58 -12.35 -3.34
C ILE A 32 9.28 -13.50 -4.31
N VAL A 33 8.19 -14.24 -4.07
CA VAL A 33 7.76 -15.34 -4.94
C VAL A 33 7.49 -14.84 -6.35
N ALA A 34 6.86 -13.67 -6.51
CA ALA A 34 6.62 -13.07 -7.81
C ALA A 34 7.93 -12.73 -8.54
N GLY A 35 8.90 -12.13 -7.84
CA GLY A 35 10.22 -11.81 -8.40
C GLY A 35 10.98 -13.06 -8.84
N ILE A 36 11.09 -14.07 -7.97
CA ILE A 36 11.81 -15.33 -8.25
C ILE A 36 11.15 -16.09 -9.41
N SER A 37 9.82 -16.19 -9.40
CA SER A 37 9.05 -16.90 -10.43
C SER A 37 9.20 -16.26 -11.81
N ASN A 38 9.41 -14.94 -11.85
CA ASN A 38 9.44 -14.14 -13.07
C ASN A 38 10.82 -13.50 -13.34
N ARG A 39 11.89 -14.07 -12.78
CA ARG A 39 13.27 -13.54 -12.92
C ARG A 39 13.77 -13.32 -14.36
N LYS A 40 13.14 -13.97 -15.35
CA LYS A 40 13.45 -13.79 -16.78
C LYS A 40 12.69 -12.64 -17.44
N ASN A 41 11.63 -12.13 -16.80
CA ASN A 41 10.87 -10.98 -17.28
C ASN A 41 11.34 -9.74 -16.53
N ILE A 42 12.06 -8.86 -17.22
CA ILE A 42 12.65 -7.65 -16.64
C ILE A 42 11.59 -6.73 -15.98
N ASN A 43 10.41 -6.59 -16.58
CA ASN A 43 9.33 -5.77 -16.03
C ASN A 43 8.86 -6.31 -14.69
N ALA A 44 8.63 -7.63 -14.62
CA ALA A 44 8.18 -8.27 -13.39
C ALA A 44 9.26 -8.24 -12.31
N LEU A 45 10.51 -8.49 -12.67
CA LEU A 45 11.62 -8.45 -11.72
C LEU A 45 11.79 -7.04 -11.12
N HIS A 46 11.87 -6.00 -11.95
CA HIS A 46 12.06 -4.63 -11.47
C HIS A 46 10.87 -4.14 -10.64
N LEU A 47 9.64 -4.46 -11.07
CA LEU A 47 8.44 -4.13 -10.29
C LEU A 47 8.45 -4.84 -8.93
N SER A 48 8.81 -6.13 -8.89
CA SER A 48 8.93 -6.86 -7.61
C SER A 48 10.01 -6.26 -6.71
N VAL A 49 11.15 -5.82 -7.24
CA VAL A 49 12.19 -5.14 -6.45
C VAL A 49 11.69 -3.82 -5.88
N VAL A 50 11.04 -2.98 -6.71
CA VAL A 50 10.46 -1.70 -6.26
C VAL A 50 9.45 -1.94 -5.14
N LEU A 51 8.53 -2.89 -5.31
CA LEU A 51 7.53 -3.23 -4.29
C LEU A 51 8.16 -3.77 -3.01
N PHE A 52 9.19 -4.61 -3.13
CA PHE A 52 9.88 -5.16 -1.97
C PHE A 52 10.51 -4.05 -1.12
N VAL A 53 11.18 -3.09 -1.75
CA VAL A 53 11.79 -1.94 -1.05
C VAL A 53 10.70 -1.09 -0.40
N ILE A 54 9.63 -0.74 -1.11
CA ILE A 54 8.53 0.07 -0.58
C ILE A 54 7.91 -0.60 0.66
N ILE A 55 7.50 -1.86 0.54
CA ILE A 55 6.82 -2.57 1.63
C ILE A 55 7.76 -2.76 2.82
N SER A 56 9.04 -3.06 2.59
CA SER A 56 10.02 -3.20 3.67
C SER A 56 10.22 -1.89 4.42
N VAL A 57 10.33 -0.76 3.70
CA VAL A 57 10.47 0.57 4.31
C VAL A 57 9.21 0.91 5.12
N GLU A 58 8.02 0.69 4.56
CA GLU A 58 6.75 0.91 5.26
C GLU A 58 6.64 0.08 6.56
N THR A 59 6.97 -1.22 6.50
CA THR A 59 7.05 -2.09 7.69
C THR A 59 8.02 -1.55 8.75
N CYS A 60 9.21 -1.09 8.34
CA CYS A 60 10.17 -0.51 9.28
C CYS A 60 9.62 0.76 9.94
N ILE A 61 8.94 1.62 9.18
CA ILE A 61 8.33 2.84 9.70
C ILE A 61 7.23 2.51 10.70
N GLN A 62 6.35 1.57 10.36
CA GLN A 62 5.30 1.13 11.25
C GLN A 62 5.86 0.55 12.55
N ALA A 63 6.92 -0.26 12.48
CA ALA A 63 7.61 -0.76 13.65
C ALA A 63 8.20 0.38 14.50
N SER A 64 8.70 1.45 13.87
CA SER A 64 9.23 2.62 14.58
C SER A 64 8.14 3.47 15.25
N GLN A 65 6.92 3.54 14.69
CA GLN A 65 5.82 4.30 15.28
C GLN A 65 5.31 3.69 16.60
N VAL A 66 5.56 2.40 16.85
CA VAL A 66 5.33 1.75 18.15
C VAL A 66 6.15 2.41 19.27
N LEU A 67 7.23 3.11 18.93
CA LEU A 67 8.13 3.76 19.88
C LEU A 67 7.69 5.18 20.27
N ILE A 68 6.62 5.73 19.68
CA ILE A 68 6.11 7.06 20.05
C ILE A 68 5.54 6.98 21.48
N PRO A 69 6.08 7.74 22.46
CA PRO A 69 5.63 7.67 23.85
C PRO A 69 4.14 8.00 23.99
N ASN A 70 3.39 7.08 24.62
CA ASN A 70 1.94 7.20 24.72
C ASN A 70 1.47 8.31 25.67
N SER A 71 2.32 8.87 26.52
CA SER A 71 1.90 9.71 27.65
C SER A 71 1.83 11.22 27.38
N GLU A 72 2.44 11.74 26.32
CA GLU A 72 2.69 13.20 26.23
C GLU A 72 1.91 13.95 25.14
N LEU A 73 1.35 13.24 24.16
CA LEU A 73 0.75 13.86 22.99
C LEU A 73 -0.76 13.61 22.88
N ALA A 74 -1.54 14.66 22.65
CA ALA A 74 -2.98 14.54 22.39
C ALA A 74 -3.23 13.64 21.17
N ASN A 75 -4.33 12.87 21.20
CA ASN A 75 -4.63 11.87 20.17
C ASN A 75 -4.73 12.48 18.76
N VAL A 76 -5.21 13.72 18.63
CA VAL A 76 -5.25 14.45 17.35
C VAL A 76 -3.88 14.50 16.69
N TRP A 77 -2.82 14.80 17.45
CA TRP A 77 -1.47 14.95 16.90
C TRP A 77 -0.81 13.59 16.64
N LYS A 78 -1.07 12.58 17.49
CA LYS A 78 -0.62 11.21 17.24
C LYS A 78 -1.18 10.68 15.92
N ASN A 79 -2.50 10.79 15.75
CA ASN A 79 -3.19 10.39 14.53
C ASN A 79 -2.71 11.19 13.31
N THR A 80 -2.47 12.50 13.48
CA THR A 80 -1.92 13.34 12.43
C THR A 80 -0.56 12.83 11.96
N ILE A 81 0.35 12.51 12.88
CA ILE A 81 1.67 11.95 12.55
C ILE A 81 1.50 10.62 11.82
N ILE A 82 0.66 9.72 12.34
CA ILE A 82 0.43 8.40 11.74
C ILE A 82 -0.12 8.53 10.32
N TYR A 83 -1.26 9.20 10.14
CA TYR A 83 -1.93 9.32 8.84
C TYR A 83 -1.09 10.09 7.83
N SER A 84 -0.39 11.16 8.25
CA SER A 84 0.48 11.93 7.37
C SER A 84 1.72 11.12 6.95
N THR A 85 2.28 10.32 7.86
CA THR A 85 3.40 9.43 7.52
C THR A 85 2.96 8.45 6.43
N TYR A 86 1.87 7.72 6.65
CA TYR A 86 1.35 6.80 5.63
C TYR A 86 1.01 7.51 4.32
N LEU A 87 0.40 8.69 4.37
CA LEU A 87 0.10 9.49 3.18
C LEU A 87 1.35 9.81 2.36
N VAL A 88 2.43 10.25 3.01
CA VAL A 88 3.70 10.56 2.34
C VAL A 88 4.31 9.30 1.72
N PHE A 89 4.34 8.18 2.44
CA PHE A 89 4.91 6.94 1.92
C PHE A 89 4.07 6.33 0.79
N ASP A 90 2.74 6.40 0.87
CA ASP A 90 1.84 5.98 -0.19
C ASP A 90 2.01 6.86 -1.45
N ALA A 91 2.27 8.15 -1.30
CA ALA A 91 2.61 9.06 -2.40
C ALA A 91 3.99 8.75 -3.02
N ILE A 92 5.01 8.50 -2.19
CA ILE A 92 6.34 8.07 -2.66
C ILE A 92 6.23 6.74 -3.41
N ALA A 93 5.47 5.78 -2.90
CA ALA A 93 5.24 4.49 -3.51
C ALA A 93 4.55 4.61 -4.86
N LEU A 94 3.49 5.44 -4.95
CA LEU A 94 2.81 5.75 -6.21
C LEU A 94 3.79 6.31 -7.25
N CYS A 95 4.58 7.31 -6.87
CA CYS A 95 5.61 7.90 -7.72
C CYS A 95 6.65 6.86 -8.16
N ALA A 96 7.13 6.01 -7.24
CA ALA A 96 8.11 4.98 -7.55
C ALA A 96 7.57 3.95 -8.56
N VAL A 97 6.30 3.56 -8.45
CA VAL A 97 5.65 2.66 -9.43
C VAL A 97 5.49 3.35 -10.79
N ILE A 98 5.00 4.60 -10.83
CA ILE A 98 4.86 5.38 -12.08
C ILE A 98 6.23 5.55 -12.77
N MET A 99 7.26 5.88 -11.99
CA MET A 99 8.61 6.13 -12.51
C MET A 99 9.41 4.85 -12.80
N ARG A 100 8.93 3.67 -12.36
CA ARG A 100 9.65 2.39 -12.51
C ARG A 100 10.11 2.14 -13.93
N THR A 101 9.23 2.39 -14.91
CA THR A 101 9.53 2.17 -16.33
C THR A 101 10.66 3.09 -16.83
N ALA A 102 10.62 4.37 -16.46
CA ALA A 102 11.67 5.33 -16.81
C ALA A 102 13.01 4.95 -16.16
N ILE A 103 13.00 4.67 -14.84
CA ILE A 103 14.20 4.24 -14.09
C ILE A 103 14.77 2.96 -14.70
N SER A 104 13.93 1.97 -14.99
CA SER A 104 14.36 0.70 -15.60
C SER A 104 15.06 0.91 -16.94
N ARG A 105 14.52 1.79 -17.80
CA ARG A 105 15.11 2.11 -19.11
C ARG A 105 16.48 2.79 -18.97
N THR A 106 16.66 3.65 -17.96
CA THR A 106 17.96 4.27 -17.69
C THR A 106 19.00 3.27 -17.16
N LEU A 107 18.57 2.28 -16.36
CA LEU A 107 19.46 1.25 -15.82
C LEU A 107 19.80 0.15 -16.85
N LYS A 108 18.92 -0.09 -17.83
CA LYS A 108 19.06 -1.14 -18.84
C LYS A 108 18.78 -0.58 -20.25
N PRO A 109 19.66 0.31 -20.77
CA PRO A 109 19.44 0.96 -22.06
C PRO A 109 19.43 -0.02 -23.24
N SER A 110 20.10 -1.17 -23.12
CA SER A 110 20.09 -2.24 -24.14
C SER A 110 18.75 -2.98 -24.24
N GLU A 111 17.87 -2.84 -23.25
CA GLU A 111 16.60 -3.58 -23.14
C GLU A 111 15.37 -2.66 -23.20
N VAL A 112 15.51 -1.42 -23.67
CA VAL A 112 14.43 -0.42 -23.65
C VAL A 112 13.14 -0.89 -24.33
N SER A 113 13.26 -1.64 -25.43
CA SER A 113 12.12 -2.17 -26.18
C SER A 113 11.33 -3.25 -25.42
N SER A 114 11.97 -3.97 -24.49
CA SER A 114 11.31 -4.97 -23.65
C SER A 114 10.68 -4.36 -22.39
N ILE A 115 11.07 -3.14 -22.01
CA ILE A 115 10.60 -2.45 -20.81
C ILE A 115 9.36 -1.60 -21.09
N HIS A 116 8.24 -1.97 -20.49
CA HIS A 116 6.95 -1.31 -20.67
C HIS A 116 6.06 -1.41 -19.42
N ILE A 117 5.03 -0.58 -19.39
CA ILE A 117 3.99 -0.60 -18.35
C ILE A 117 3.15 -1.85 -18.54
N THR A 118 2.98 -2.63 -17.47
CA THR A 118 2.18 -3.87 -17.46
C THR A 118 0.79 -3.63 -16.92
N ARG A 119 -0.15 -4.56 -17.13
CA ARG A 119 -1.52 -4.43 -16.55
C ARG A 119 -1.47 -4.43 -15.02
N SER A 120 -0.62 -5.28 -14.46
CA SER A 120 -0.32 -5.34 -13.03
C SER A 120 0.19 -4.00 -12.47
N GLU A 121 0.98 -3.23 -13.23
CA GLU A 121 1.44 -1.91 -12.84
C GLU A 121 0.30 -0.88 -12.79
N ILE A 122 -0.59 -0.87 -13.77
CA ILE A 122 -1.77 0.03 -13.79
C ILE A 122 -2.67 -0.24 -12.57
N LEU A 123 -2.86 -1.52 -12.22
CA LEU A 123 -3.62 -1.90 -11.01
C LEU A 123 -2.92 -1.40 -9.75
N LEU A 124 -1.60 -1.54 -9.63
CA LEU A 124 -0.84 -1.05 -8.48
C LEU A 124 -0.91 0.48 -8.35
N ILE A 125 -0.83 1.21 -9.46
CA ILE A 125 -1.03 2.68 -9.47
C ILE A 125 -2.40 3.03 -8.88
N SER A 126 -3.44 2.29 -9.27
CA SER A 126 -4.80 2.48 -8.76
C SER A 126 -4.91 2.15 -7.26
N VAL A 127 -4.23 1.10 -6.82
CA VAL A 127 -4.18 0.69 -5.41
C VAL A 127 -3.49 1.74 -4.53
N TYR A 128 -2.34 2.28 -4.95
CA TYR A 128 -1.67 3.34 -4.19
C TYR A 128 -2.47 4.64 -4.17
N ALA A 129 -3.19 4.97 -5.25
CA ALA A 129 -4.14 6.09 -5.24
C ALA A 129 -5.26 5.87 -4.20
N LEU A 130 -5.79 4.64 -4.05
CA LEU A 130 -6.77 4.31 -3.01
C LEU A 130 -6.19 4.44 -1.60
N PHE A 131 -4.96 4.01 -1.37
CA PHE A 131 -4.29 4.21 -0.08
C PHE A 131 -4.20 5.71 0.28
N ILE A 132 -3.78 6.54 -0.67
CA ILE A 132 -3.73 8.01 -0.53
C ILE A 132 -5.10 8.57 -0.15
N ILE A 133 -6.16 8.17 -0.86
CA ILE A 133 -7.54 8.60 -0.58
C ILE A 133 -7.95 8.24 0.85
N VAL A 134 -7.71 7.00 1.28
CA VAL A 134 -8.04 6.53 2.64
C VAL A 134 -7.31 7.38 3.69
N ASN A 135 -6.03 7.69 3.50
CA ASN A 135 -5.27 8.51 4.45
C ASN A 135 -5.72 9.97 4.45
N ILE A 136 -6.05 10.55 3.30
CA ILE A 136 -6.60 11.92 3.23
C ILE A 136 -7.93 11.99 3.98
N LEU A 137 -8.81 11.01 3.78
CA LEU A 137 -10.08 10.92 4.49
C LEU A 137 -9.87 10.79 6.01
N ALA A 138 -8.94 9.93 6.44
CA ALA A 138 -8.63 9.74 7.85
C ALA A 138 -8.04 11.01 8.49
N LEU A 139 -7.13 11.69 7.79
CA LEU A 139 -6.51 12.93 8.24
C LEU A 139 -7.54 14.07 8.31
N GLY A 140 -8.37 14.21 7.28
CA GLY A 140 -9.44 15.21 7.24
C GLY A 140 -10.45 14.99 8.36
N GLU A 141 -10.93 13.76 8.55
CA GLU A 141 -11.83 13.43 9.66
C GLU A 141 -11.16 13.70 11.02
N ASN A 142 -9.88 13.34 11.19
CA ASN A 142 -9.15 13.61 12.42
C ASN A 142 -9.10 15.11 12.76
N PHE A 143 -8.95 16.00 11.77
CA PHE A 143 -9.01 17.44 12.02
C PHE A 143 -10.43 17.94 12.29
N ILE A 144 -11.43 17.47 11.53
CA ILE A 144 -12.84 17.85 11.71
C ILE A 144 -13.34 17.48 13.12
N ARG A 145 -12.93 16.32 13.65
CA ARG A 145 -13.32 15.88 15.00
C ARG A 145 -12.61 16.61 16.13
N ASN A 146 -11.47 17.24 15.86
CA ASN A 146 -10.63 17.86 16.87
C ASN A 146 -10.45 19.37 16.59
N LEU A 147 -11.49 20.01 16.07
CA LEU A 147 -11.46 21.43 15.71
C LEU A 147 -11.15 22.33 16.92
N GLU A 148 -11.48 21.93 18.16
CA GLU A 148 -11.08 22.70 19.34
C GLU A 148 -9.56 22.76 19.51
N HIS A 149 -8.84 21.71 19.12
CA HIS A 149 -7.37 21.68 19.13
C HIS A 149 -6.74 22.55 18.03
N LEU A 150 -7.56 22.98 17.05
CA LEU A 150 -7.18 23.89 15.97
C LEU A 150 -7.58 25.35 16.26
N GLY A 151 -8.05 25.64 17.49
CA GLY A 151 -8.38 26.99 17.95
C GLY A 151 -9.82 27.42 17.70
N LEU A 152 -10.72 26.53 17.26
CA LEU A 152 -12.15 26.83 17.17
C LEU A 152 -12.84 26.70 18.54
N SER A 153 -13.94 27.43 18.73
CA SER A 153 -14.70 27.36 19.97
C SER A 153 -15.34 25.98 20.17
N GLU A 154 -15.40 25.53 21.42
CA GLU A 154 -16.01 24.24 21.78
C GLU A 154 -17.47 24.13 21.32
N SER A 155 -18.23 25.23 21.43
CA SER A 155 -19.62 25.31 20.95
C SER A 155 -19.78 25.06 19.44
N PHE A 156 -18.73 25.32 18.66
CA PHE A 156 -18.70 25.03 17.23
C PHE A 156 -18.13 23.63 16.96
N ALA A 157 -16.99 23.30 17.59
CA ALA A 157 -16.29 22.03 17.40
C ALA A 157 -17.13 20.81 17.83
N SER A 158 -17.88 20.92 18.92
CA SER A 158 -18.72 19.83 19.46
C SER A 158 -19.75 19.25 18.49
N LYS A 159 -20.15 20.02 17.46
CA LYS A 159 -21.04 19.55 16.39
C LYS A 159 -20.41 18.45 15.52
N TYR A 160 -19.09 18.35 15.51
CA TYR A 160 -18.32 17.47 14.64
C TYR A 160 -17.65 16.30 15.36
N TRP A 161 -17.72 16.21 16.69
CA TRP A 161 -17.08 15.14 17.48
C TRP A 161 -17.52 13.73 17.09
N ALA A 162 -18.78 13.59 16.66
CA ALA A 162 -19.40 12.33 16.23
C ALA A 162 -19.13 11.97 14.75
N TRP A 163 -18.35 12.76 14.01
CA TRP A 163 -17.96 12.39 12.64
C TRP A 163 -16.81 11.38 12.71
N ASP A 164 -17.11 10.09 12.84
CA ASP A 164 -16.13 9.05 13.19
C ASP A 164 -16.09 7.83 12.25
N TRP A 165 -16.71 7.94 11.08
CA TRP A 165 -16.84 6.84 10.13
C TRP A 165 -15.49 6.29 9.67
N VAL A 166 -14.56 7.14 9.23
CA VAL A 166 -13.24 6.69 8.78
C VAL A 166 -12.43 6.20 9.96
N TYR A 167 -12.47 6.91 11.09
CA TYR A 167 -11.71 6.56 12.28
C TYR A 167 -11.99 5.13 12.75
N TYR A 168 -13.26 4.74 12.85
CA TYR A 168 -13.63 3.37 13.26
C TYR A 168 -13.36 2.33 12.17
N ASN A 169 -13.37 2.73 10.89
CA ASN A 169 -13.18 1.81 9.78
C ASN A 169 -11.78 1.84 9.17
N TYR A 170 -10.86 2.69 9.65
CA TYR A 170 -9.58 2.98 9.01
C TYR A 170 -8.76 1.71 8.79
N SER A 171 -8.65 0.89 9.82
CA SER A 171 -7.92 -0.38 9.77
C SER A 171 -8.55 -1.36 8.77
N THR A 172 -9.88 -1.40 8.69
CA THR A 172 -10.61 -2.24 7.73
C THR A 172 -10.43 -1.73 6.30
N LEU A 173 -10.54 -0.43 6.07
CA LEU A 173 -10.31 0.20 4.77
C LEU A 173 -8.89 -0.09 4.28
N LYS A 174 -7.86 0.13 5.12
CA LYS A 174 -6.47 -0.21 4.80
C LYS A 174 -6.30 -1.70 4.45
N ARG A 175 -6.91 -2.62 5.21
CA ARG A 175 -6.86 -4.07 4.91
C ARG A 175 -7.49 -4.42 3.56
N VAL A 176 -8.62 -3.81 3.21
CA VAL A 176 -9.24 -4.01 1.90
C VAL A 176 -8.31 -3.56 0.78
N VAL A 177 -7.67 -2.39 0.91
CA VAL A 177 -6.72 -1.89 -0.09
C VAL A 177 -5.46 -2.78 -0.16
N ILE A 178 -4.95 -3.29 0.97
CA ILE A 178 -3.87 -4.29 1.02
C ILE A 178 -4.26 -5.58 0.27
N ALA A 179 -5.49 -6.06 0.43
CA ALA A 179 -5.96 -7.24 -0.30
C ALA A 179 -5.96 -6.99 -1.83
N LEU A 180 -6.30 -5.78 -2.28
CA LEU A 180 -6.19 -5.37 -3.69
C LEU A 180 -4.72 -5.27 -4.15
N GLN A 181 -3.81 -4.84 -3.27
CA GLN A 181 -2.37 -4.84 -3.53
C GLN A 181 -1.85 -6.27 -3.77
N LEU A 182 -2.20 -7.19 -2.87
CA LEU A 182 -1.85 -8.61 -3.02
C LEU A 182 -2.41 -9.18 -4.32
N PHE A 183 -3.67 -8.87 -4.65
CA PHE A 183 -4.28 -9.29 -5.91
C PHE A 183 -3.47 -8.79 -7.12
N SER A 184 -3.04 -7.52 -7.10
CA SER A 184 -2.25 -6.92 -8.18
C SER A 184 -0.86 -7.58 -8.33
N ILE A 185 -0.22 -7.93 -7.22
CA ILE A 185 1.05 -8.69 -7.20
C ILE A 185 0.85 -10.09 -7.79
N LEU A 186 -0.25 -10.77 -7.48
CA LEU A 186 -0.52 -12.11 -8.01
C LEU A 186 -0.86 -12.08 -9.51
N MET A 187 -1.50 -11.01 -9.99
CA MET A 187 -1.70 -10.77 -11.42
C MET A 187 -0.38 -10.63 -12.18
N LEU A 188 0.65 -10.03 -11.57
CA LEU A 188 2.00 -9.97 -12.16
C LEU A 188 2.55 -11.37 -12.45
N VAL A 189 2.34 -12.32 -11.53
CA VAL A 189 2.78 -13.72 -11.70
C VAL A 189 2.07 -14.39 -12.86
N ARG A 190 0.79 -14.09 -13.07
CA ARG A 190 0.00 -14.65 -14.15
C ARG A 190 0.41 -14.10 -15.52
N GLU A 191 0.51 -12.77 -15.64
CA GLU A 191 0.86 -12.07 -16.88
C GLU A 191 2.19 -12.59 -17.44
N ALA A 192 3.20 -12.76 -16.59
CA ALA A 192 4.51 -13.28 -16.98
C ALA A 192 4.54 -14.80 -17.29
N ARG A 193 3.51 -15.57 -16.93
CA ARG A 193 3.35 -16.96 -17.40
C ARG A 193 2.68 -17.02 -18.78
N GLU A 194 1.67 -16.18 -19.01
CA GLU A 194 0.98 -16.10 -20.30
C GLU A 194 1.93 -15.70 -21.42
N ILE A 195 2.81 -14.71 -21.19
CA ILE A 195 3.86 -14.32 -22.16
C ILE A 195 4.79 -15.49 -22.47
N ARG A 196 5.21 -16.26 -21.45
CA ARG A 196 6.10 -17.42 -21.66
C ARG A 196 5.44 -18.53 -22.47
N ALA A 197 4.15 -18.77 -22.28
CA ALA A 197 3.40 -19.78 -23.01
C ALA A 197 3.19 -19.41 -24.49
N GLN A 198 3.20 -18.12 -24.84
CA GLN A 198 3.09 -17.65 -26.22
C GLN A 198 4.42 -17.70 -26.99
N THR A 199 5.55 -17.73 -26.28
CA THR A 199 6.90 -17.73 -26.86
C THR A 199 7.57 -19.10 -26.92
N ALA A 200 6.93 -20.14 -26.40
CA ALA A 200 7.43 -21.52 -26.36
C ALA A 200 6.73 -22.36 -27.43
#